data_AF-F2KKS6-F1
#
_entry.id   AF-F2KKS6-F1
#
_cell.length_a   1.000
_cell.length_b   1.000
_cell.length_c   1.000
_cell.angle_alpha   90.00
_cell.angle_beta   90.00
_cell.angle_gamma   90.00
#
_symmetry.space_group_name_H-M   'P 1'
#
loop_
_entity.id
_entity.type
_entity.pdbx_description
1 polymer ?
#
loop_
_entity_poly.entity_id
_entity_poly.type
_entity_poly.pdbx_seq_one_letter_code
_entity_poly.pdbx_strand_id
1 'polypeptide(L)'
;MDSKEQQLMELLGLTARSLTHLTASVTSMSFELLRSDDEVTKAAGRRMIDRMATISSGLDEHWRLIGELTGVPIAQEQVETVEEIQMLAPPPDQP
;
A
#
# COMPACT_ATOMS: atom_id res chain seq x y z
N MET A 1 30.08 -11.19 -1.29
CA MET A 1 28.76 -11.82 -1.46
C MET A 1 28.83 -12.72 -2.66
N ASP A 2 28.28 -13.92 -2.55
CA ASP A 2 28.13 -14.84 -3.68
C ASP A 2 27.13 -14.24 -4.69
N SER A 3 27.35 -14.43 -6.00
CA SER A 3 26.42 -14.00 -7.05
C SER A 3 24.99 -14.49 -6.80
N LYS A 4 24.83 -15.67 -6.19
CA LYS A 4 23.53 -16.24 -5.84
C LYS A 4 22.86 -15.51 -4.68
N GLU A 5 23.63 -15.11 -3.66
CA GLU A 5 23.11 -14.32 -2.54
C GLU A 5 22.56 -12.98 -3.02
N GLN A 6 23.26 -12.35 -3.97
CA GLN A 6 22.84 -11.07 -4.54
C GLN A 6 21.54 -11.19 -5.34
N GLN A 7 21.39 -12.24 -6.15
CA GLN A 7 20.14 -12.52 -6.88
C GLN A 7 18.96 -12.81 -5.94
N LEU A 8 19.19 -13.52 -4.83
CA LEU A 8 18.16 -13.79 -3.84
C LEU A 8 17.71 -12.51 -3.12
N MET A 9 18.64 -11.61 -2.79
CA MET A 9 18.31 -10.31 -2.19
C MET A 9 17.52 -9.43 -3.17
N GLU A 10 17.89 -9.42 -4.44
CA GLU A 10 17.16 -8.69 -5.48
C GLU A 10 15.72 -9.22 -5.65
N LEU A 11 15.56 -10.55 -5.77
CA LEU A 11 14.25 -11.18 -5.86
C LEU A 11 13.38 -10.89 -4.62
N LEU A 12 13.98 -10.91 -3.43
CA LEU A 12 13.30 -10.59 -2.18
C LEU A 12 12.79 -9.13 -2.19
N GLY A 13 13.63 -8.18 -2.60
CA GLY A 13 13.25 -6.78 -2.74
C GLY A 13 12.14 -6.55 -3.77
N LEU A 14 12.21 -7.22 -4.93
CA LEU A 14 11.16 -7.16 -5.96
C LEU A 14 9.84 -7.76 -5.47
N THR A 15 9.90 -8.84 -4.69
CA THR A 15 8.71 -9.49 -4.11
C THR A 15 8.06 -8.58 -3.07
N ALA A 16 8.84 -8.00 -2.15
CA ALA A 16 8.32 -7.05 -1.15
C ALA A 16 7.67 -5.83 -1.81
N ARG A 17 8.25 -5.31 -2.89
CA ARG A 17 7.67 -4.22 -3.70
C ARG A 17 6.37 -4.63 -4.37
N SER A 18 6.34 -5.80 -5.01
CA SER A 18 5.12 -6.32 -5.64
C SER A 18 3.98 -6.49 -4.62
N LEU A 19 4.30 -6.99 -3.43
CA LEU A 19 3.32 -7.09 -2.34
C LEU A 19 2.81 -5.72 -1.88
N THR A 20 3.69 -4.72 -1.79
CA THR A 20 3.32 -3.34 -1.45
C THR A 20 2.31 -2.78 -2.46
N HIS A 21 2.56 -2.95 -3.77
CA HIS A 21 1.63 -2.52 -4.81
C HIS A 21 0.29 -3.26 -4.79
N LEU A 22 0.31 -4.55 -4.49
CA LEU A 22 -0.92 -5.34 -4.35
C LEU A 22 -1.74 -4.87 -3.15
N THR A 23 -1.10 -4.63 -2.01
CA THR A 23 -1.77 -4.08 -0.82
C THR A 23 -2.40 -2.72 -1.12
N ALA A 24 -1.69 -1.83 -1.80
CA ALA A 24 -2.23 -0.52 -2.20
C ALA A 24 -3.43 -0.67 -3.16
N SER A 25 -3.29 -1.49 -4.20
CA SER A 25 -4.36 -1.73 -5.20
C SER A 25 -5.62 -2.30 -4.55
N VAL A 26 -5.48 -3.32 -3.69
CA VAL A 26 -6.61 -3.94 -2.98
C VAL A 26 -7.25 -2.96 -2.01
N THR A 27 -6.46 -2.12 -1.33
CA THR A 27 -6.98 -1.08 -0.44
C THR A 27 -7.81 -0.06 -1.20
N SER A 28 -7.32 0.39 -2.36
CA SER A 28 -8.04 1.33 -3.25
C SER A 28 -9.38 0.75 -3.70
N MET A 29 -9.38 -0.49 -4.23
CA MET A 29 -10.62 -1.19 -4.59
C MET A 29 -11.57 -1.35 -3.39
N SER A 30 -11.03 -1.55 -2.19
CA SER A 30 -11.85 -1.68 -0.98
C SER A 30 -12.51 -0.36 -0.57
N PHE A 31 -11.88 0.78 -0.84
CA PHE A 31 -12.50 2.09 -0.70
C PHE A 31 -13.63 2.30 -1.72
N GLU A 32 -13.49 1.80 -2.95
CA GLU A 32 -14.57 1.83 -3.93
C GLU A 32 -15.81 1.05 -3.44
N LEU A 33 -15.60 -0.11 -2.79
CA LEU A 33 -16.70 -0.90 -2.21
C LEU A 33 -17.49 -0.15 -1.14
N LEU A 34 -16.89 0.81 -0.43
CA LEU A 34 -17.60 1.63 0.57
C LEU A 34 -18.65 2.55 -0.06
N ARG A 35 -18.56 2.81 -1.36
CA ARG A 35 -19.52 3.62 -2.12
C ARG A 35 -20.76 2.83 -2.56
N SER A 36 -20.79 1.51 -2.33
CA SER A 36 -21.95 0.66 -2.64
C SER A 36 -23.14 0.98 -1.73
N ASP A 37 -24.36 0.92 -2.26
CA ASP A 37 -25.59 1.05 -1.47
C ASP A 37 -25.88 -0.21 -0.63
N ASP A 38 -25.28 -1.35 -0.98
CA ASP A 38 -25.41 -2.60 -0.22
C ASP A 38 -24.52 -2.61 1.04
N GLU A 39 -25.15 -2.68 2.20
CA GLU A 39 -24.47 -2.65 3.51
C GLU A 39 -23.53 -3.84 3.72
N VAL A 40 -23.83 -5.01 3.13
CA VAL A 40 -22.93 -6.18 3.21
C VAL A 40 -21.63 -5.90 2.46
N THR A 41 -21.73 -5.29 1.27
CA THR A 41 -20.59 -4.87 0.44
C THR A 41 -19.77 -3.79 1.14
N LYS A 42 -20.40 -2.76 1.73
CA LYS A 42 -19.68 -1.75 2.53
C LYS A 42 -18.91 -2.39 3.68
N ALA A 43 -19.56 -3.27 4.44
CA ALA A 43 -18.94 -3.95 5.56
C ALA A 43 -17.77 -4.85 5.12
N ALA A 44 -17.88 -5.49 3.96
CA ALA A 44 -16.79 -6.27 3.36
C ALA A 44 -15.60 -5.38 2.98
N GLY A 45 -15.84 -4.24 2.33
CA GLY A 45 -14.82 -3.25 2.00
C GLY A 45 -14.07 -2.75 3.23
N ARG A 46 -14.79 -2.41 4.31
CA ARG A 46 -14.18 -1.94 5.56
C ARG A 46 -13.28 -3.00 6.21
N ARG A 47 -13.76 -4.25 6.29
CA ARG A 47 -12.94 -5.36 6.79
C ARG A 47 -11.70 -5.61 5.94
N MET A 48 -11.79 -5.38 4.62
CA MET A 48 -10.64 -5.52 3.74
C MET A 48 -9.60 -4.44 4.00
N ILE A 49 -10.02 -3.18 4.20
CA ILE A 49 -9.12 -2.07 4.58
C ILE A 49 -8.40 -2.39 5.89
N ASP A 50 -9.11 -2.84 6.93
CA ASP A 50 -8.51 -3.19 8.22
C ASP A 50 -7.46 -4.31 8.08
N ARG A 51 -7.74 -5.30 7.23
CA ARG A 51 -6.79 -6.37 6.90
C ARG A 51 -5.58 -5.85 6.14
N MET A 52 -5.77 -4.98 5.16
CA MET A 52 -4.67 -4.40 4.40
C MET A 52 -3.77 -3.52 5.27
N ALA A 53 -4.32 -2.78 6.23
CA ALA A 53 -3.53 -2.02 7.21
C ALA A 53 -2.63 -2.95 8.05
N THR A 54 -3.16 -4.09 8.49
CA THR A 54 -2.37 -5.11 9.20
C THR A 54 -1.26 -5.68 8.30
N ILE A 55 -1.57 -6.02 7.04
CA ILE A 55 -0.58 -6.54 6.09
C ILE A 55 0.49 -5.49 5.78
N SER A 56 0.11 -4.22 5.60
CA SER A 56 1.04 -3.11 5.36
C SER A 56 2.06 -3.00 6.49
N SER A 57 1.63 -3.10 7.75
CA SER A 57 2.56 -3.04 8.89
C SER A 57 3.58 -4.19 8.90
N GLY A 58 3.18 -5.39 8.45
CA GLY A 58 4.10 -6.52 8.29
C GLY A 58 5.07 -6.32 7.13
N LEU A 59 4.62 -5.69 6.04
CA LEU A 59 5.47 -5.34 4.90
C LEU A 59 6.50 -4.25 5.26
N ASP A 60 6.15 -3.29 6.10
CA ASP A 60 7.09 -2.29 6.60
C ASP A 60 8.25 -2.94 7.38
N GLU A 61 7.95 -3.94 8.21
CA GLU A 61 8.96 -4.73 8.90
C GLU A 61 9.82 -5.57 7.93
N HIS A 62 9.21 -6.14 6.88
CA HIS A 62 9.97 -6.82 5.83
C HIS A 62 10.94 -5.86 5.15
N TRP A 63 10.52 -4.63 4.84
CA TRP A 63 11.39 -3.63 4.25
C TRP A 63 12.56 -3.23 5.15
N ARG A 64 12.30 -3.09 6.47
CA ARG A 64 13.35 -2.85 7.46
C ARG A 64 14.41 -3.95 7.42
N LEU A 65 13.98 -5.22 7.47
CA LEU A 65 14.89 -6.37 7.45
C LEU A 65 15.65 -6.50 6.13
N ILE A 66 15.01 -6.24 4.98
CA ILE A 66 15.69 -6.25 3.67
C ILE A 66 16.74 -5.14 3.63
N GLY A 67 16.45 -3.95 4.13
CA GLY A 67 17.43 -2.85 4.24
C GLY A 67 18.65 -3.23 5.09
N GLU A 68 18.41 -3.89 6.23
CA GLU A 68 19.48 -4.41 7.10
C GLU A 68 20.35 -5.46 6.42
N LEU A 69 19.73 -6.40 5.69
CA LEU A 69 20.44 -7.48 4.99
C LEU A 69 21.22 -7.01 3.77
N THR A 70 20.72 -5.99 3.07
CA THR A 70 21.34 -5.47 1.84
C THR A 70 22.36 -4.36 2.11
N GLY A 71 22.33 -3.74 3.29
CA GLY A 71 23.18 -2.60 3.62
C GLY A 71 22.88 -1.33 2.82
N VAL A 72 21.81 -1.36 2.01
CA VAL A 72 21.31 -0.22 1.26
C VAL A 72 20.04 0.24 1.96
N PRO A 73 19.96 1.50 2.45
CA PRO A 73 18.70 2.03 2.91
C PRO A 73 17.74 2.04 1.72
N ILE A 74 16.77 1.12 1.74
CA ILE A 74 15.72 1.09 0.73
C ILE A 74 14.83 2.27 1.08
N ALA A 75 15.05 3.40 0.39
CA ALA A 75 14.08 4.46 0.37
C ALA A 75 12.78 3.83 -0.11
N GLN A 76 11.78 3.79 0.77
CA GLN A 76 10.41 3.58 0.35
C GLN A 76 10.14 4.72 -0.63
N GLU A 77 10.26 4.45 -1.94
CA GLU A 77 9.81 5.38 -2.97
C GLU A 77 8.38 5.72 -2.59
N GLN A 78 8.14 7.01 -2.35
CA GLN A 78 6.82 7.53 -2.04
C GLN A 78 5.89 7.03 -3.13
N VAL A 79 5.07 6.04 -2.80
CA VAL A 79 4.13 5.48 -3.74
C VAL A 79 3.18 6.61 -4.09
N GLU A 80 3.23 7.05 -5.34
CA GLU A 80 2.44 8.10 -5.95
C GLU A 80 0.96 7.65 -6.10
N THR A 81 0.37 7.15 -5.01
CA THR A 81 -1.02 6.70 -4.93
C THR A 81 -1.81 7.45 -3.87
N VAL A 82 -1.19 8.41 -3.17
CA VAL A 82 -1.93 9.40 -2.39
C VAL A 82 -2.36 10.50 -3.35
N GLU A 83 -3.37 10.23 -4.19
CA GLU A 83 -4.19 11.34 -4.67
C GLU A 83 -4.95 11.86 -3.45
N GLU A 84 -4.42 12.93 -2.87
CA GLU A 84 -5.09 13.71 -1.85
C GLU A 84 -6.42 14.18 -2.45
N ILE A 85 -7.52 13.52 -2.09
CA ILE A 85 -8.87 13.96 -2.47
C ILE A 85 -9.09 15.30 -1.77
N GLN A 86 -8.70 16.40 -2.40
CA GLN A 86 -9.10 17.72 -2.00
C GLN A 86 -10.62 17.75 -2.02
N MET A 87 -11.23 17.80 -0.83
CA MET A 87 -12.63 18.20 -0.70
C MET A 87 -12.74 19.60 -1.31
N LEU A 88 -13.15 19.67 -2.58
CA LEU A 88 -13.66 20.89 -3.18
C LEU A 88 -14.83 21.34 -2.30
N ALA A 89 -14.56 22.34 -1.45
CA ALA A 89 -15.62 23.10 -0.82
C ALA A 89 -16.54 23.65 -1.92
N PRO A 90 -17.87 23.60 -1.76
CA PRO A 90 -18.77 24.16 -2.75
C PRO A 90 -18.44 25.65 -2.94
N PRO A 91 -18.47 26.16 -4.19
CA PRO A 91 -18.14 27.56 -4.45
C PRO A 91 -19.07 28.47 -3.63
N PRO A 92 -18.56 29.55 -3.03
CA PRO A 92 -19.41 30.48 -2.30
C PRO A 92 -20.41 31.12 -3.27
N ASP A 93 -21.68 31.11 -2.89
CA ASP A 93 -22.74 31.87 -3.56
C ASP A 93 -22.25 33.31 -3.76
N GLN A 94 -22.04 33.70 -5.02
CA GLN A 94 -21.82 35.09 -5.38
C GLN A 94 -23.17 35.77 -5.65
N PRO A 95 -23.35 37.03 -5.21
CA PRO A 95 -24.63 37.75 -5.20
C PRO A 95 -25.17 38.12 -6.58
#